data_AF-A0A7S4JSL2-F1
#
_entry.id   AF-A0A7S4JSL2-F1
#
_cell.length_a   1.000
_cell.length_b   1.000
_cell.length_c   1.000
_cell.angle_alpha   90.00
_cell.angle_beta   90.00
_cell.angle_gamma   90.00
#
_symmetry.space_group_name_H-M   'P 1'
#
loop_
_entity.id
_entity.type
_entity.pdbx_description
1 polymer ?
#
loop_
_entity_poly.entity_id
_entity_poly.type
_entity_poly.pdbx_seq_one_letter_code
_entity_poly.pdbx_strand_id
1 'polypeptide(L)'
;VVAPKAEFMLKRLKEEDEAAGSAKKKRRGVDFKSRVLDEKIQPWMKKTTYLTNDQTRSVHAFTSLADTKKKTAAEVEKKLKNSTDRLSDAQVIDAGFERASEPTSTLRHPTKRDVKPVYDVPFLPSVHTWGHTYTHVVLDNPPKATRSKPPVQPEQLDRAFVADVDHDEDGGKMECHLLVPSDVAKSSTGEDTLYDVSQRYDLDVFPLKDDGPHVNFVLMIDEENGVATYHPLNSRVQLSTGRPAGRLARAAIVERRAPQEEDVREMESRVAEVDEDLARKHGTYSGGGE
;
A
#
# COMPACT_ATOMS: atom_id res chain seq x y z
N VAL A 1 11.95 28.73 -19.76
CA VAL A 1 10.60 29.33 -19.86
C VAL A 1 10.11 29.65 -18.45
N VAL A 2 10.50 30.80 -17.92
CA VAL A 2 10.23 31.23 -16.54
C VAL A 2 9.64 32.63 -16.62
N ALA A 3 8.32 32.73 -16.77
CA ALA A 3 7.64 34.02 -16.84
C ALA A 3 6.16 34.09 -16.37
N PRO A 4 5.50 33.06 -15.80
CA PRO A 4 4.08 33.24 -15.41
C PRO A 4 3.89 33.99 -14.08
N LYS A 5 4.94 34.13 -13.26
CA LYS A 5 4.81 34.73 -11.91
C LYS A 5 4.80 36.26 -11.93
N ALA A 6 5.47 36.88 -12.89
CA ALA A 6 5.56 38.34 -13.01
C ALA A 6 4.28 38.96 -13.58
N GLU A 7 3.66 38.32 -14.59
CA GLU A 7 2.38 38.77 -15.15
C GLU A 7 1.24 38.69 -14.12
N PHE A 8 1.24 37.66 -13.27
CA PHE A 8 0.23 37.51 -12.23
C PHE A 8 0.32 38.62 -11.16
N MET A 9 1.54 39.04 -10.80
CA MET A 9 1.76 40.13 -9.84
C MET A 9 1.36 41.49 -10.41
N LEU A 10 1.62 41.74 -11.70
CA LEU A 10 1.26 43.01 -12.34
C LEU A 10 -0.26 43.17 -12.52
N LYS A 11 -0.97 42.05 -12.75
CA LYS A 11 -2.44 42.05 -12.87
C LYS A 11 -3.11 42.36 -11.53
N ARG A 12 -2.53 41.85 -10.44
CA ARG A 12 -2.99 42.10 -9.06
C ARG A 12 -2.79 43.55 -8.63
N LEU A 13 -1.66 44.16 -9.00
CA LEU A 13 -1.39 45.58 -8.72
C LEU A 13 -2.37 46.52 -9.46
N LYS A 14 -2.76 46.19 -10.70
CA LYS A 14 -3.75 46.99 -11.44
C LYS A 14 -5.17 46.86 -10.90
N GLU A 15 -5.57 45.69 -10.41
CA GLU A 15 -6.87 45.52 -9.73
C GLU A 15 -6.91 46.24 -8.37
N GLU A 16 -5.79 46.32 -7.66
CA GLU A 16 -5.68 47.04 -6.39
C GLU A 16 -5.76 48.57 -6.58
N ASP A 17 -5.19 49.11 -7.66
CA ASP A 17 -5.25 50.55 -7.97
C ASP A 17 -6.64 51.01 -8.47
N GLU A 18 -7.39 50.19 -9.23
CA GLU A 18 -8.77 50.53 -9.61
C GLU A 18 -9.75 50.43 -8.44
N ALA A 19 -9.50 49.54 -7.47
CA ALA A 19 -10.29 49.46 -6.24
C ALA A 19 -10.09 50.69 -5.32
N ALA A 20 -8.92 51.34 -5.39
CA ALA A 20 -8.59 52.52 -4.58
C ALA A 20 -9.29 53.81 -5.05
N GLY A 21 -9.76 53.88 -6.29
CA GLY A 21 -10.35 55.08 -6.90
C GLY A 21 -11.82 55.38 -6.57
N SER A 22 -12.55 54.47 -5.90
CA SER A 22 -14.00 54.63 -5.66
C SER A 22 -14.39 54.89 -4.20
N ALA A 23 -13.62 55.71 -3.48
CA ALA A 23 -13.96 56.14 -2.13
C ALA A 23 -15.06 57.23 -2.12
N LYS A 24 -16.30 56.87 -2.49
CA LYS A 24 -17.49 57.67 -2.15
C LYS A 24 -17.63 57.73 -0.63
N LYS A 25 -17.61 58.95 -0.11
CA LYS A 25 -17.75 59.38 1.30
C LYS A 25 -18.92 58.67 2.01
N LYS A 26 -18.68 57.50 2.61
CA LYS A 26 -19.64 56.84 3.52
C LYS A 26 -19.60 57.56 4.87
N ARG A 27 -20.79 57.95 5.33
CA ARG A 27 -21.04 58.61 6.62
C ARG A 27 -20.40 57.76 7.73
N ARG A 28 -19.68 58.42 8.66
CA ARG A 28 -19.10 57.81 9.87
C ARG A 28 -20.22 57.32 10.80
N GLY A 29 -20.86 56.21 10.43
CA GLY A 29 -21.48 55.31 11.39
C GLY A 29 -20.38 54.47 12.00
N VAL A 30 -20.43 54.25 13.31
CA VAL A 30 -19.56 53.28 13.97
C VAL A 30 -19.85 51.92 13.33
N ASP A 31 -18.97 51.47 12.44
CA ASP A 31 -19.02 50.15 11.85
C ASP A 31 -18.71 49.18 12.99
N PHE A 32 -19.74 48.70 13.68
CA PHE A 32 -19.64 47.63 14.67
C PHE A 32 -19.33 46.34 13.92
N LYS A 33 -18.11 46.25 13.38
CA LYS A 33 -17.59 45.01 12.85
C LYS A 33 -17.21 44.13 14.03
N SER A 34 -18.13 43.28 14.43
CA SER A 34 -17.79 42.28 15.42
C SER A 34 -16.84 41.30 14.74
N ARG A 35 -15.60 41.25 15.22
CA ARG A 35 -14.56 40.34 14.72
C ARG A 35 -15.03 38.87 14.69
N VAL A 36 -16.02 38.56 15.51
CA VAL A 36 -16.64 37.24 15.61
C VAL A 36 -17.74 37.03 14.56
N LEU A 37 -18.70 37.94 14.34
CA LEU A 37 -19.85 37.66 13.46
C LEU A 37 -19.58 37.93 11.98
N ASP A 38 -18.59 38.77 11.65
CA ASP A 38 -18.27 39.13 10.25
C ASP A 38 -17.25 38.21 9.59
N GLU A 39 -16.61 37.31 10.34
CA GLU A 39 -15.76 36.26 9.78
C GLU A 39 -16.65 35.16 9.18
N LYS A 40 -16.48 34.90 7.87
CA LYS A 40 -17.31 33.97 7.08
C LYS A 40 -17.38 32.55 7.69
N ILE A 41 -16.35 32.15 8.44
CA ILE A 41 -16.27 30.89 9.19
C ILE A 41 -15.41 31.13 10.43
N GLN A 42 -16.03 31.11 11.61
CA GLN A 42 -15.32 31.19 12.89
C GLN A 42 -14.73 29.80 13.22
N PRO A 43 -13.45 29.68 13.57
CA PRO A 43 -12.76 28.38 13.70
C PRO A 43 -13.30 27.50 14.83
N TRP A 44 -14.01 28.09 15.79
CA TRP A 44 -14.61 27.39 16.93
C TRP A 44 -16.12 27.10 16.75
N MET A 45 -16.76 27.68 15.73
CA MET A 45 -18.15 27.37 15.39
C MET A 45 -18.20 26.34 14.27
N LYS A 46 -18.62 25.12 14.61
CA LYS A 46 -18.89 24.07 13.62
C LYS A 46 -20.24 24.33 12.96
N LYS A 47 -20.33 24.09 11.65
CA LYS A 47 -21.63 24.05 10.96
C LYS A 47 -22.49 22.95 11.60
N THR A 48 -23.72 23.28 11.98
CA THR A 48 -24.67 22.29 12.49
C THR A 48 -25.01 21.30 11.38
N THR A 49 -24.70 20.02 11.57
CA THR A 49 -25.18 18.96 10.69
C THR A 49 -26.66 18.75 10.94
N TYR A 50 -27.50 19.07 9.96
CA TYR A 50 -28.92 18.75 10.03
C TYR A 50 -29.09 17.23 9.89
N LEU A 51 -29.87 16.63 10.80
CA LEU A 51 -30.27 15.23 10.69
C LEU A 51 -31.30 15.12 9.56
N THR A 52 -30.84 14.90 8.33
CA THR A 52 -31.72 14.55 7.23
C THR A 52 -31.98 13.05 7.27
N ASN A 53 -33.23 12.63 7.09
CA ASN A 53 -33.46 11.24 6.73
C ASN A 53 -32.71 10.94 5.44
N ASP A 54 -31.91 9.88 5.46
CA ASP A 54 -31.53 9.22 4.23
C ASP A 54 -32.84 8.80 3.55
N GLN A 55 -33.20 9.48 2.45
CA GLN A 55 -34.46 9.22 1.74
C GLN A 55 -34.55 7.77 1.24
N THR A 56 -33.42 7.06 1.18
CA THR A 56 -33.36 5.65 0.78
C THR A 56 -33.61 4.68 1.95
N ARG A 57 -33.63 5.16 3.21
CA ARG A 57 -33.76 4.32 4.40
C ARG A 57 -35.03 4.66 5.18
N SER A 58 -35.93 3.68 5.30
CA SER A 58 -37.16 3.82 6.09
C SER A 58 -36.85 4.01 7.58
N VAL A 59 -37.42 5.07 8.15
CA VAL A 59 -37.24 5.51 9.56
C VAL A 59 -37.79 4.50 10.57
N HIS A 60 -38.62 3.56 10.12
CA HIS A 60 -39.32 2.60 10.98
C HIS A 60 -38.76 1.17 10.91
N ALA A 61 -37.64 0.95 10.21
CA ALA A 61 -37.01 -0.37 10.13
C ALA A 61 -36.05 -0.61 11.32
N PHE A 62 -36.60 -0.90 12.49
CA PHE A 62 -35.83 -1.44 13.62
C PHE A 62 -35.45 -2.90 13.33
N THR A 63 -34.42 -3.09 12.53
CA THR A 63 -33.80 -4.40 12.31
C THR A 63 -32.81 -4.70 13.42
N SER A 64 -32.86 -5.90 13.99
CA SER A 64 -31.85 -6.36 14.95
C SER A 64 -30.43 -6.25 14.37
N LEU A 65 -29.44 -5.99 15.22
CA LEU A 65 -28.03 -5.96 14.82
C LEU A 65 -27.59 -7.30 14.19
N ALA A 66 -28.18 -8.42 14.61
CA ALA A 66 -27.96 -9.72 14.00
C ALA A 66 -28.55 -9.81 12.57
N ASP A 67 -29.76 -9.28 12.35
CA ASP A 67 -30.41 -9.28 11.04
C ASP A 67 -29.72 -8.35 10.05
N THR A 68 -29.21 -7.21 10.52
CA THR A 68 -28.38 -6.31 9.67
C THR A 68 -27.11 -7.01 9.22
N LYS A 69 -26.37 -7.64 10.14
CA LYS A 69 -25.16 -8.41 9.78
C LYS A 69 -25.46 -9.53 8.80
N LYS A 70 -26.54 -10.30 9.00
CA LYS A 70 -26.93 -11.39 8.10
C LYS A 70 -27.33 -10.87 6.71
N LYS A 71 -28.10 -9.77 6.64
CA LYS A 71 -28.47 -9.13 5.36
C LYS A 71 -27.26 -8.57 4.63
N THR A 72 -26.35 -7.90 5.33
CA THR A 72 -25.10 -7.40 4.74
C THR A 72 -24.24 -8.56 4.23
N ALA A 73 -24.10 -9.64 5.00
CA ALA A 73 -23.36 -10.83 4.55
C ALA A 73 -23.96 -11.45 3.29
N ALA A 74 -25.29 -11.64 3.26
CA ALA A 74 -25.99 -12.17 2.08
C ALA A 74 -25.90 -11.23 0.87
N GLU A 75 -25.94 -9.91 1.08
CA GLU A 75 -25.76 -8.92 0.02
C GLU A 75 -24.35 -8.94 -0.53
N VAL A 76 -23.33 -9.06 0.32
CA VAL A 76 -21.93 -9.22 -0.08
C VAL A 76 -21.75 -10.50 -0.88
N GLU A 77 -22.30 -11.62 -0.43
CA GLU A 77 -22.23 -12.90 -1.14
C GLU A 77 -22.91 -12.82 -2.51
N LYS A 78 -24.09 -12.18 -2.60
CA LYS A 78 -24.79 -11.98 -3.86
C LYS A 78 -23.99 -11.07 -4.81
N LYS A 79 -23.38 -10.01 -4.30
CA LYS A 79 -22.51 -9.12 -5.08
C LYS A 79 -21.30 -9.88 -5.60
N LEU A 80 -20.69 -10.74 -4.77
CA LEU A 80 -19.56 -11.57 -5.16
C LEU A 80 -19.94 -12.52 -6.30
N LYS A 81 -21.03 -13.29 -6.15
CA LYS A 81 -21.52 -14.21 -7.19
C LYS A 81 -21.82 -13.49 -8.50
N ASN A 82 -22.57 -12.38 -8.44
CA ASN A 82 -22.86 -11.57 -9.61
C ASN A 82 -21.60 -10.98 -10.26
N SER A 83 -20.56 -10.68 -9.48
CA SER A 83 -19.29 -10.21 -10.01
C SER A 83 -18.56 -11.34 -10.73
N THR A 84 -18.49 -12.53 -10.13
CA THR A 84 -17.87 -13.72 -10.72
C THR A 84 -18.54 -14.11 -12.03
N ASP A 85 -19.88 -14.15 -12.06
CA ASP A 85 -20.65 -14.54 -13.26
C ASP A 85 -20.54 -13.50 -14.39
N ARG A 86 -20.29 -12.22 -14.06
CA ARG A 86 -20.08 -11.16 -15.05
C ARG A 86 -18.65 -11.12 -15.57
N LEU A 87 -17.68 -11.42 -14.71
CA LEU A 87 -16.25 -11.40 -15.04
C LEU A 87 -15.79 -12.70 -15.71
N SER A 88 -16.63 -13.74 -15.78
CA SER A 88 -16.33 -14.97 -16.51
C SER A 88 -16.59 -14.86 -18.02
N ASP A 89 -17.29 -13.82 -18.47
CA ASP A 89 -17.53 -13.57 -19.89
C ASP A 89 -16.33 -12.86 -20.54
N ALA A 90 -15.72 -13.50 -21.54
CA ALA A 90 -14.54 -12.99 -22.25
C ALA A 90 -14.79 -11.59 -22.85
N GLN A 91 -16.01 -11.33 -23.34
CA GLN A 91 -16.35 -10.02 -23.93
C GLN A 91 -16.30 -8.89 -22.89
N VAL A 92 -16.67 -9.19 -21.64
CA VAL A 92 -16.64 -8.22 -20.54
C VAL A 92 -15.21 -7.94 -20.10
N ILE A 93 -14.34 -8.95 -20.13
CA ILE A 93 -12.91 -8.82 -19.85
C ILE A 93 -12.26 -7.89 -20.89
N ASP A 94 -12.45 -8.18 -22.18
CA ASP A 94 -11.87 -7.40 -23.28
C ASP A 94 -12.34 -5.94 -23.24
N ALA A 95 -13.65 -5.73 -23.04
CA ALA A 95 -14.21 -4.39 -22.88
C ALA A 95 -13.63 -3.64 -21.65
N GLY A 96 -13.24 -4.38 -20.61
CA GLY A 96 -12.55 -3.83 -19.43
C GLY A 96 -11.17 -3.28 -19.77
N PHE A 97 -10.38 -4.03 -20.54
CA PHE A 97 -9.06 -3.60 -21.02
C PHE A 97 -9.15 -2.44 -22.01
N GLU A 98 -10.12 -2.47 -22.93
CA GLU A 98 -10.36 -1.37 -23.87
C GLU A 98 -10.71 -0.06 -23.13
N ARG A 99 -11.60 -0.15 -22.13
CA ARG A 99 -11.98 0.99 -21.30
C ARG A 99 -10.80 1.53 -20.47
N ALA A 100 -9.94 0.65 -19.96
CA ALA A 100 -8.75 1.04 -19.21
C ALA A 100 -7.68 1.71 -20.09
N SER A 101 -7.68 1.42 -21.40
CA SER A 101 -6.79 2.04 -22.40
C SER A 101 -7.25 3.43 -22.84
N GLU A 102 -8.45 3.87 -22.44
CA GLU A 102 -8.93 5.20 -22.76
C GLU A 102 -8.03 6.29 -22.15
N PRO A 103 -7.74 7.38 -22.88
CA PRO A 103 -6.85 8.42 -22.38
C PRO A 103 -7.46 9.13 -21.16
N THR A 104 -6.62 9.47 -20.19
CA THR A 104 -7.01 10.08 -18.91
C THR A 104 -7.93 11.31 -19.06
N SER A 105 -7.85 12.04 -20.18
CA SER A 105 -8.72 13.19 -20.49
C SER A 105 -10.21 12.86 -20.68
N THR A 106 -10.57 11.63 -21.08
CA THR A 106 -11.96 11.22 -21.31
C THR A 106 -12.62 10.69 -20.04
N LEU A 107 -11.82 10.28 -19.05
CA LEU A 107 -12.28 9.71 -17.80
C LEU A 107 -12.99 10.76 -16.94
N ARG A 108 -14.13 10.35 -16.37
CA ARG A 108 -14.94 11.17 -15.45
C ARG A 108 -15.21 10.38 -14.18
N HIS A 109 -15.17 11.06 -13.05
CA HIS A 109 -15.50 10.42 -11.78
C HIS A 109 -16.98 9.97 -11.78
N PRO A 110 -17.29 8.73 -11.35
CA PRO A 110 -18.65 8.15 -11.45
C PRO A 110 -19.75 8.97 -10.76
N THR A 111 -19.48 9.49 -9.56
CA THR A 111 -20.45 10.25 -8.76
C THR A 111 -20.32 11.78 -8.87
N LYS A 112 -19.09 12.31 -8.99
CA LYS A 112 -18.79 13.75 -8.89
C LYS A 112 -18.28 14.28 -10.23
N ARG A 113 -19.12 14.98 -10.97
CA ARG A 113 -18.79 15.46 -12.33
C ARG A 113 -17.63 16.47 -12.36
N ASP A 114 -17.40 17.18 -11.27
CA ASP A 114 -16.39 18.25 -11.18
C ASP A 114 -14.97 17.74 -10.88
N VAL A 115 -14.81 16.45 -10.57
CA VAL A 115 -13.51 15.84 -10.30
C VAL A 115 -12.88 15.38 -11.61
N LYS A 116 -11.69 15.90 -11.90
CA LYS A 116 -10.89 15.52 -13.07
C LYS A 116 -9.70 14.66 -12.62
N PRO A 117 -9.36 13.59 -13.36
CA PRO A 117 -8.15 12.83 -13.12
C PRO A 117 -6.91 13.68 -13.46
N VAL A 118 -5.86 13.54 -12.66
CA VAL A 118 -4.60 14.30 -12.80
C VAL A 118 -3.49 13.41 -13.33
N TYR A 119 -3.44 12.17 -12.84
CA TYR A 119 -2.38 11.21 -13.12
C TYR A 119 -3.00 9.83 -13.25
N ASP A 120 -2.42 9.03 -14.15
CA ASP A 120 -2.86 7.70 -14.50
C ASP A 120 -1.67 6.76 -14.34
N VAL A 121 -1.90 5.64 -13.63
CA VAL A 121 -0.86 4.69 -13.26
C VAL A 121 -1.30 3.32 -13.75
N PRO A 122 -0.67 2.79 -14.83
CA PRO A 122 -0.97 1.44 -15.29
C PRO A 122 -0.64 0.44 -14.18
N PHE A 123 -1.55 -0.51 -13.99
CA PHE A 123 -1.45 -1.55 -12.98
C PHE A 123 -1.19 -2.89 -13.66
N LEU A 124 0.04 -3.39 -13.58
CA LEU A 124 0.54 -4.51 -14.37
C LEU A 124 1.14 -5.62 -13.48
N PRO A 125 1.16 -6.89 -13.91
CA PRO A 125 1.91 -7.93 -13.22
C PRO A 125 3.42 -7.66 -13.33
N SER A 126 4.17 -7.91 -12.25
CA SER A 126 5.64 -7.84 -12.30
C SER A 126 6.22 -9.10 -12.94
N VAL A 127 6.42 -9.07 -14.26
CA VAL A 127 6.95 -10.23 -15.01
C VAL A 127 8.39 -10.55 -14.60
N HIS A 128 9.23 -9.54 -14.36
CA HIS A 128 10.62 -9.75 -13.97
C HIS A 128 10.74 -10.44 -12.60
N THR A 129 9.91 -10.04 -11.63
CA THR A 129 10.08 -10.52 -10.26
C THR A 129 9.27 -11.78 -9.95
N TRP A 130 8.57 -12.36 -10.93
CA TRP A 130 7.63 -13.47 -10.71
C TRP A 130 8.29 -14.76 -10.22
N GLY A 131 9.56 -14.98 -10.57
CA GLY A 131 10.35 -16.10 -10.04
C GLY A 131 10.71 -15.94 -8.56
N HIS A 132 10.62 -14.72 -8.01
CA HIS A 132 10.96 -14.45 -6.61
C HIS A 132 9.79 -14.76 -5.67
N THR A 133 10.12 -15.29 -4.50
CA THR A 133 9.16 -15.45 -3.40
C THR A 133 9.09 -14.20 -2.54
N TYR A 134 7.88 -13.69 -2.37
CA TYR A 134 7.62 -12.61 -1.43
C TYR A 134 6.81 -13.12 -0.23
N THR A 135 7.26 -12.70 0.95
CA THR A 135 6.67 -13.02 2.22
C THR A 135 6.43 -11.73 2.99
N HIS A 136 5.23 -11.59 3.55
CA HIS A 136 4.91 -10.43 4.38
C HIS A 136 5.41 -10.66 5.80
N VAL A 137 6.42 -9.89 6.21
CA VAL A 137 6.97 -9.94 7.57
C VAL A 137 6.28 -8.92 8.46
N VAL A 138 5.69 -9.37 9.56
CA VAL A 138 5.03 -8.52 10.57
C VAL A 138 5.82 -8.59 11.87
N LEU A 139 6.32 -7.44 12.32
CA LEU A 139 7.01 -7.27 13.59
C LEU A 139 6.01 -6.81 14.66
N ASP A 140 5.75 -7.62 15.69
CA ASP A 140 4.83 -7.25 16.77
C ASP A 140 5.41 -6.12 17.64
N ASN A 141 6.72 -6.18 17.92
CA ASN A 141 7.45 -5.13 18.64
C ASN A 141 8.76 -4.81 17.92
N PRO A 142 9.01 -3.55 17.54
CA PRO A 142 10.29 -3.16 16.97
C PRO A 142 11.43 -3.33 18.00
N PRO A 143 12.69 -3.45 17.52
CA PRO A 143 13.84 -3.64 18.40
C PRO A 143 13.94 -2.51 19.42
N LYS A 144 13.98 -2.87 20.71
CA LYS A 144 14.06 -1.87 21.78
C LYS A 144 15.50 -1.35 21.93
N ALA A 145 15.61 -0.06 22.27
CA ALA A 145 16.89 0.52 22.67
C ALA A 145 17.49 -0.27 23.83
N THR A 146 18.75 -0.66 23.69
CA THR A 146 19.52 -1.36 24.73
C THR A 146 20.61 -0.41 25.25
N ARG A 147 21.13 -0.62 26.47
CA ARG A 147 22.18 0.27 27.03
C ARG A 147 23.40 0.46 26.13
N SER A 148 23.66 -0.47 25.21
CA SER A 148 24.77 -0.44 24.26
C SER A 148 24.41 0.03 22.84
N LYS A 149 23.13 0.06 22.46
CA LYS A 149 22.69 0.35 21.08
C LYS A 149 21.44 1.25 21.07
N PRO A 150 21.42 2.31 20.24
CA PRO A 150 20.25 3.18 20.10
C PRO A 150 19.04 2.38 19.56
N PRO A 151 17.80 2.90 19.72
CA PRO A 151 16.64 2.30 19.07
C PRO A 151 16.83 2.29 17.54
N VAL A 152 16.41 1.21 16.89
CA VAL A 152 16.51 1.06 15.45
C VAL A 152 15.53 2.02 14.77
N GLN A 153 16.03 2.77 13.78
CA GLN A 153 15.19 3.68 13.00
C GLN A 153 14.34 2.90 11.98
N PRO A 154 13.14 3.38 11.61
CA PRO A 154 12.30 2.71 10.62
C PRO A 154 13.03 2.54 9.27
N GLU A 155 13.82 3.53 8.85
CA GLU A 155 14.62 3.46 7.60
C GLU A 155 15.67 2.34 7.61
N GLN A 156 16.15 1.95 8.79
CA GLN A 156 17.07 0.83 8.94
C GLN A 156 16.32 -0.52 8.88
N LEU A 157 15.04 -0.56 9.26
CA LEU A 157 14.20 -1.76 9.16
C LEU A 157 13.87 -2.10 7.70
N ASP A 158 13.75 -1.10 6.82
CA ASP A 158 13.51 -1.30 5.38
C ASP A 158 14.64 -2.09 4.69
N ARG A 159 15.84 -2.07 5.28
CA ARG A 159 17.02 -2.78 4.79
C ARG A 159 17.43 -3.95 5.69
N ALA A 160 16.61 -4.28 6.68
CA ALA A 160 16.90 -5.35 7.62
C ALA A 160 16.64 -6.74 6.99
N PHE A 161 17.36 -7.73 7.49
CA PHE A 161 17.20 -9.12 7.08
C PHE A 161 16.81 -10.00 8.26
N VAL A 162 15.96 -10.98 8.01
CA VAL A 162 15.71 -12.10 8.93
C VAL A 162 16.71 -13.20 8.57
N ALA A 163 17.53 -13.62 9.53
CA ALA A 163 18.58 -14.61 9.34
C ALA A 163 18.63 -15.59 10.51
N ASP A 164 19.46 -16.63 10.38
CA ASP A 164 19.75 -17.61 11.43
C ASP A 164 18.46 -18.19 12.03
N VAL A 165 17.65 -18.82 11.18
CA VAL A 165 16.43 -19.50 11.59
C VAL A 165 16.80 -20.82 12.24
N ASP A 166 16.68 -20.88 13.57
CA ASP A 166 16.87 -22.07 14.39
C ASP A 166 15.52 -22.80 14.54
N HIS A 167 15.50 -24.12 14.37
CA HIS A 167 14.34 -24.95 14.66
C HIS A 167 14.60 -25.74 15.95
N ASP A 168 13.84 -25.46 17.02
CA ASP A 168 13.96 -26.20 18.28
C ASP A 168 13.34 -27.61 18.14
N GLU A 169 14.18 -28.65 18.22
CA GLU A 169 13.79 -30.05 17.98
C GLU A 169 12.70 -30.56 18.95
N ASP A 170 12.64 -30.00 20.16
CA ASP A 170 11.69 -30.39 21.20
C ASP A 170 10.44 -29.50 21.27
N GLY A 171 10.48 -28.34 20.61
CA GLY A 171 9.57 -27.23 20.90
C GLY A 171 8.76 -26.70 19.72
N GLY A 172 8.96 -27.15 18.48
CA GLY A 172 8.20 -26.71 17.30
C GLY A 172 8.19 -25.20 17.02
N LYS A 173 8.89 -24.42 17.84
CA LYS A 173 9.05 -22.97 17.73
C LYS A 173 10.30 -22.72 16.92
N MET A 174 10.15 -21.94 15.86
CA MET A 174 11.28 -21.44 15.10
C MET A 174 11.71 -20.12 15.74
N GLU A 175 13.01 -19.89 15.83
CA GLU A 175 13.56 -18.65 16.35
C GLU A 175 14.49 -18.05 15.29
N CYS A 176 14.51 -16.72 15.16
CA CYS A 176 15.34 -16.05 14.16
C CYS A 176 16.00 -14.79 14.71
N HIS A 177 17.05 -14.33 14.02
CA HIS A 177 17.71 -13.08 14.32
C HIS A 177 17.36 -12.00 13.29
N LEU A 178 17.02 -10.81 13.78
CA LEU A 178 16.87 -9.62 12.92
C LEU A 178 18.23 -8.91 12.81
N LEU A 179 18.71 -8.79 11.58
CA LEU A 179 19.96 -8.12 11.21
C LEU A 179 19.65 -6.75 10.65
N VAL A 180 20.21 -5.70 11.26
CA VAL A 180 19.96 -4.31 10.90
C VAL A 180 21.27 -3.70 10.37
N PRO A 181 21.27 -2.89 9.30
CA PRO A 181 22.49 -2.26 8.80
C PRO A 181 23.14 -1.41 9.89
N SER A 182 24.44 -1.59 10.10
CA SER A 182 25.20 -0.86 11.10
C SER A 182 25.62 0.51 10.56
N ASP A 183 25.39 1.56 11.34
CA ASP A 183 25.85 2.92 10.99
C ASP A 183 27.39 3.07 11.11
N VAL A 184 28.06 2.10 11.76
CA VAL A 184 29.42 2.26 12.29
C VAL A 184 30.52 2.02 11.26
N ALA A 185 30.25 1.34 10.14
CA ALA A 185 31.25 1.18 9.09
C ALA A 185 30.63 0.80 7.74
N LYS A 186 30.76 1.69 6.76
CA LYS A 186 31.05 1.25 5.39
C LYS A 186 32.46 0.66 5.45
N SER A 187 32.64 -0.62 5.11
CA SER A 187 33.98 -1.20 5.09
C SER A 187 34.88 -0.35 4.17
N SER A 188 36.18 -0.31 4.47
CA SER A 188 37.19 0.47 3.73
C SER A 188 37.33 0.10 2.24
N THR A 189 36.57 -0.90 1.77
CA THR A 189 36.59 -1.45 0.41
C THR A 189 35.33 -1.10 -0.40
N GLY A 190 34.36 -0.38 0.18
CA GLY A 190 33.29 0.29 -0.56
C GLY A 190 32.05 -0.55 -0.93
N GLU A 191 32.09 -1.88 -0.83
CA GLU A 191 30.97 -2.75 -1.25
C GLU A 191 30.30 -3.55 -0.13
N ASP A 192 30.96 -3.79 1.02
CA ASP A 192 30.38 -4.63 2.08
C ASP A 192 29.59 -3.79 3.10
N THR A 193 28.27 -4.02 3.17
CA THR A 193 27.42 -3.42 4.21
C THR A 193 27.48 -4.30 5.46
N LEU A 194 27.96 -3.74 6.57
CA LEU A 194 28.01 -4.43 7.85
C LEU A 194 26.62 -4.47 8.50
N TYR A 195 26.25 -5.63 9.04
CA TYR A 195 24.97 -5.83 9.72
C TYR A 195 25.18 -6.17 11.20
N ASP A 196 24.37 -5.55 12.03
CA ASP A 196 24.37 -5.75 13.47
C ASP A 196 23.15 -6.58 13.86
N VAL A 197 23.36 -7.64 14.66
CA VAL A 197 22.26 -8.39 15.27
C VAL A 197 21.55 -7.45 16.25
N SER A 198 20.26 -7.16 15.99
CA SER A 198 19.46 -6.27 16.83
C SER A 198 18.75 -7.05 17.92
N GLN A 199 17.97 -8.07 17.55
CA GLN A 199 17.11 -8.80 18.47
C GLN A 199 16.75 -10.20 17.91
N ARG A 200 16.57 -11.16 18.83
CA ARG A 200 16.02 -12.50 18.55
C ARG A 200 14.49 -12.48 18.68
N TYR A 201 13.81 -13.12 17.74
CA TYR A 201 12.35 -13.23 17.66
C TYR A 201 11.91 -14.68 17.54
N ASP A 202 10.74 -14.99 18.08
CA ASP A 202 10.03 -16.23 17.78
C ASP A 202 9.35 -16.03 16.42
N LEU A 203 9.54 -16.99 15.51
CA LEU A 203 9.13 -16.93 14.12
C LEU A 203 7.96 -17.88 13.88
N ASP A 204 6.80 -17.32 13.53
CA ASP A 204 5.61 -18.07 13.13
C ASP A 204 5.34 -17.87 11.64
N VAL A 205 5.34 -18.95 10.86
CA VAL A 205 5.04 -18.94 9.42
C VAL A 205 3.58 -19.31 9.18
N PHE A 206 2.82 -18.40 8.60
CA PHE A 206 1.46 -18.64 8.14
C PHE A 206 1.45 -18.73 6.60
N PRO A 207 1.08 -19.88 6.01
CA PRO A 207 0.86 -19.95 4.57
C PRO A 207 -0.34 -19.06 4.20
N LEU A 208 -0.19 -18.25 3.15
CA LEU A 208 -1.25 -17.42 2.59
C LEU A 208 -1.79 -17.97 1.26
N LYS A 209 -1.08 -18.94 0.68
CA LYS A 209 -1.55 -19.70 -0.48
C LYS A 209 -2.48 -20.80 0.03
N ASP A 210 -3.78 -20.57 -0.08
CA ASP A 210 -4.79 -21.63 -0.06
C ASP A 210 -4.88 -22.26 -1.46
N ASP A 211 -5.56 -23.40 -1.61
CA ASP A 211 -5.83 -24.10 -2.88
C ASP A 211 -6.74 -23.31 -3.86
N GLY A 212 -6.93 -22.01 -3.59
CA GLY A 212 -7.77 -21.09 -4.34
C GLY A 212 -6.98 -19.96 -5.01
N PRO A 213 -7.65 -19.03 -5.69
CA PRO A 213 -6.99 -17.89 -6.31
C PRO A 213 -6.29 -17.02 -5.26
N HIS A 214 -5.12 -16.48 -5.61
CA HIS A 214 -4.38 -15.57 -4.73
C HIS A 214 -5.23 -14.34 -4.37
N VAL A 215 -5.32 -14.05 -3.07
CA VAL A 215 -6.04 -12.89 -2.53
C VAL A 215 -5.09 -11.85 -1.92
N ASN A 216 -3.85 -12.24 -1.62
CA ASN A 216 -2.86 -11.39 -1.00
C ASN A 216 -1.82 -10.97 -2.04
N PHE A 217 -1.66 -9.66 -2.23
CA PHE A 217 -0.72 -9.09 -3.19
C PHE A 217 0.08 -7.96 -2.54
N VAL A 218 1.35 -7.85 -2.90
CA VAL A 218 2.15 -6.64 -2.68
C VAL A 218 2.03 -5.76 -3.91
N LEU A 219 1.80 -4.47 -3.68
CA LEU A 219 1.71 -3.43 -4.70
C LEU A 219 2.99 -2.61 -4.62
N MET A 220 3.74 -2.56 -5.71
CA MET A 220 4.96 -1.76 -5.83
C MET A 220 4.69 -0.63 -6.82
N ILE A 221 4.84 0.61 -6.38
CA ILE A 221 4.67 1.78 -7.23
C ILE A 221 6.07 2.29 -7.56
N ASP A 222 6.41 2.22 -8.84
CA ASP A 222 7.63 2.83 -9.36
C ASP A 222 7.31 4.26 -9.80
N GLU A 223 7.76 5.24 -9.02
CA GLU A 223 7.55 6.66 -9.31
C GLU A 223 8.34 7.14 -10.53
N GLU A 224 9.45 6.50 -10.86
CA GLU A 224 10.30 6.91 -11.99
C GLU A 224 9.69 6.49 -13.33
N ASN A 225 9.23 5.24 -13.41
CA ASN A 225 8.58 4.71 -14.60
C ASN A 225 7.08 5.00 -14.65
N GLY A 226 6.49 5.42 -13.52
CA GLY A 226 5.07 5.71 -13.40
C GLY A 226 4.19 4.47 -13.54
N VAL A 227 4.69 3.28 -13.18
CA VAL A 227 3.98 2.00 -13.30
C VAL A 227 3.77 1.41 -11.92
N ALA A 228 2.56 0.93 -11.65
CA ALA A 228 2.27 0.12 -10.48
C ALA A 228 2.33 -1.35 -10.87
N THR A 229 3.13 -2.12 -10.16
CA THR A 229 3.21 -3.56 -10.34
C THR A 229 2.63 -4.31 -9.16
N TYR A 230 2.09 -5.50 -9.40
CA TYR A 230 1.67 -6.40 -8.34
C TYR A 230 2.42 -7.72 -8.35
N HIS A 231 2.58 -8.28 -7.16
CA HIS A 231 3.15 -9.61 -6.95
C HIS A 231 2.33 -10.38 -5.90
N PRO A 232 2.00 -11.66 -6.14
CA PRO A 232 1.31 -12.47 -5.13
C PRO A 232 2.19 -12.71 -3.90
N LEU A 233 1.58 -12.74 -2.73
CA LEU A 233 2.23 -13.10 -1.46
C LEU A 233 1.92 -14.56 -1.14
N ASN A 234 2.98 -15.34 -0.89
CA ASN A 234 2.83 -16.78 -0.63
C ASN A 234 2.66 -17.09 0.86
N SER A 235 3.32 -16.32 1.72
CA SER A 235 3.30 -16.52 3.17
C SER A 235 3.35 -15.20 3.93
N ARG A 236 2.91 -15.27 5.19
CA ARG A 236 3.07 -14.23 6.18
C ARG A 236 3.91 -14.78 7.31
N VAL A 237 4.93 -14.04 7.71
CA VAL A 237 5.76 -14.37 8.87
C VAL A 237 5.43 -13.38 9.98
N GLN A 238 5.07 -13.90 11.15
CA GLN A 238 4.89 -13.09 12.35
C GLN A 238 6.09 -13.27 13.26
N LEU A 239 6.72 -12.15 13.60
CA LEU A 239 7.86 -12.09 14.52
C LEU A 239 7.37 -11.59 15.86
N SER A 240 7.25 -12.51 16.81
CA SER A 240 6.82 -12.21 18.17
C SER A 240 8.02 -12.12 19.10
N THR A 241 7.96 -11.20 20.05
CA THR A 241 9.02 -11.08 21.06
C THR A 241 8.75 -12.08 22.17
N GLY A 242 9.47 -13.20 22.16
CA GLY A 242 9.54 -14.13 23.28
C GLY A 242 10.16 -13.50 24.54
N ARG A 243 10.49 -14.33 25.54
CA ARG A 243 11.25 -13.85 26.71
C ARG A 243 12.62 -13.34 26.24
N PRO A 244 13.16 -12.24 26.80
CA PRO A 244 14.46 -11.74 26.40
C PRO A 244 15.52 -12.82 26.66
N ALA A 245 15.96 -13.47 25.58
CA ALA A 245 17.03 -14.44 25.62
C ALA A 245 18.36 -13.71 25.89
N GLY A 246 19.25 -14.38 26.63
CA GLY A 246 20.56 -13.85 27.01
C GLY A 246 21.45 -13.51 25.81
N ARG A 247 22.54 -12.77 26.09
CA ARG A 247 23.60 -12.29 25.17
C ARG A 247 23.31 -12.45 23.67
N LEU A 248 22.97 -11.32 23.04
CA LEU A 248 22.94 -11.19 21.58
C LEU A 248 24.27 -11.62 20.95
N ALA A 249 24.19 -12.33 19.84
CA ALA A 249 25.33 -12.67 18.99
C ALA A 249 26.07 -11.41 18.52
N ARG A 250 27.35 -11.58 18.17
CA ARG A 250 28.21 -10.48 17.70
C ARG A 250 27.78 -10.02 16.29
N ALA A 251 28.21 -8.82 15.91
CA ALA A 251 28.01 -8.28 14.56
C ALA A 251 28.41 -9.28 13.48
N ALA A 252 27.61 -9.38 12.42
CA ALA A 252 27.81 -10.30 11.31
C ALA A 252 28.07 -9.53 10.01
N ILE A 253 29.03 -10.01 9.23
CA ILE A 253 29.19 -9.52 7.85
C ILE A 253 28.22 -10.34 7.01
N VAL A 254 27.24 -9.67 6.41
CA VAL A 254 26.26 -10.29 5.52
C VAL A 254 26.55 -9.80 4.11
N GLU A 255 26.93 -10.73 3.25
CA GLU A 255 27.10 -10.48 1.82
C GLU A 255 25.94 -11.14 1.07
N ARG A 256 25.35 -10.41 0.11
CA ARG A 256 24.37 -11.02 -0.80
C ARG A 256 25.13 -11.94 -1.74
N ARG A 257 24.96 -13.26 -1.56
CA ARG A 257 25.47 -14.23 -2.52
C ARG A 257 24.77 -14.07 -3.88
N ALA A 258 25.50 -14.33 -4.97
CA ALA A 258 24.87 -14.55 -6.27
C ALA A 258 23.96 -15.79 -6.19
N PRO A 259 22.82 -15.80 -6.90
CA PRO A 259 21.93 -16.96 -6.94
C PRO A 259 22.69 -18.18 -7.46
N GLN A 260 22.58 -19.30 -6.73
CA GLN A 260 23.17 -20.57 -7.16
C GLN A 260 22.31 -21.20 -8.26
N GLU A 261 22.86 -22.21 -8.95
CA GLU A 261 22.13 -22.94 -10.00
C GLU A 261 20.80 -23.53 -9.49
N GLU A 262 20.77 -23.97 -8.23
CA GLU A 262 19.54 -24.44 -7.57
C GLU A 262 18.50 -23.32 -7.38
N ASP A 263 18.94 -22.14 -6.92
CA ASP A 263 18.06 -20.97 -6.76
C ASP A 263 17.48 -20.56 -8.11
N VAL A 264 18.31 -20.53 -9.16
CA VAL A 264 17.87 -20.21 -10.53
C VAL A 264 16.87 -21.25 -11.04
N ARG A 265 17.13 -22.55 -10.81
CA ARG A 265 16.22 -23.62 -11.20
C ARG A 265 14.87 -23.52 -10.50
N GLU A 266 14.84 -23.14 -9.22
CA GLU A 266 13.60 -22.91 -8.49
C GLU A 266 12.83 -21.70 -9.06
N MET A 267 13.54 -20.62 -9.37
CA MET A 267 12.94 -19.44 -10.02
C MET A 267 12.35 -19.80 -11.40
N GLU A 268 13.09 -20.54 -12.22
CA GLU A 268 12.63 -21.00 -13.53
C GLU A 268 11.44 -21.95 -13.41
N SER A 269 11.46 -22.87 -12.44
CA SER A 269 10.33 -23.78 -12.19
C SER A 269 9.04 -23.04 -11.83
N ARG A 270 9.14 -21.92 -11.11
CA ARG A 270 7.97 -21.09 -10.77
C ARG A 270 7.44 -20.31 -11.95
N VAL A 271 8.33 -19.76 -12.77
CA VAL A 271 7.93 -19.10 -14.03
C VAL A 271 7.24 -20.13 -14.93
N ALA A 272 7.76 -21.36 -14.98
CA ALA A 272 7.15 -22.45 -15.73
C ALA A 272 5.77 -22.87 -15.18
N GLU A 273 5.53 -22.86 -13.87
CA GLU A 273 4.20 -23.10 -13.27
C GLU A 273 3.18 -22.07 -13.77
N VAL A 274 3.57 -20.78 -13.83
CA VAL A 274 2.72 -19.70 -14.35
C VAL A 274 2.43 -19.91 -15.84
N ASP A 275 3.45 -20.27 -16.63
CA ASP A 275 3.31 -20.54 -18.06
C ASP A 275 2.43 -21.76 -18.32
N GLU A 276 2.54 -22.82 -17.51
CA GLU A 276 1.69 -24.00 -17.55
C GLU A 276 0.24 -23.66 -17.24
N ASP A 277 -0.01 -22.87 -16.19
CA ASP A 277 -1.36 -22.41 -15.84
C ASP A 277 -1.98 -21.55 -16.95
N LEU A 278 -1.18 -20.69 -17.59
CA LEU A 278 -1.59 -19.93 -18.78
C LEU A 278 -1.93 -20.88 -19.93
N ALA A 279 -1.06 -21.84 -20.23
CA ALA A 279 -1.26 -22.79 -21.32
C ALA A 279 -2.50 -23.67 -21.10
N ARG A 280 -2.79 -24.07 -19.85
CA ARG A 280 -4.01 -24.79 -19.49
C ARG A 280 -5.25 -23.91 -19.71
N LYS A 281 -5.22 -22.65 -19.29
CA LYS A 281 -6.33 -21.70 -19.50
C LYS A 281 -6.61 -21.43 -20.97
N HIS A 282 -5.56 -21.34 -21.80
CA HIS A 282 -5.68 -21.10 -23.23
C HIS A 282 -5.86 -22.38 -24.06
N GLY A 283 -5.92 -23.56 -23.42
CA GLY A 283 -6.09 -24.85 -24.09
C GLY A 283 -4.94 -25.24 -25.02
N THR A 284 -3.79 -24.57 -24.91
CA THR A 284 -2.57 -24.86 -25.68
C THR A 284 -1.67 -25.87 -24.96
N TYR A 285 -1.99 -26.20 -23.70
CA TYR A 285 -1.30 -27.24 -22.95
C TYR A 285 -1.73 -28.63 -23.45
N SER A 286 -0.97 -29.21 -24.38
CA SER A 286 -1.04 -30.63 -24.69
C SER A 286 -0.30 -31.40 -23.60
N GLY A 287 -0.96 -31.66 -22.47
CA GLY A 287 -0.40 -32.52 -21.43
C GLY A 287 0.00 -33.86 -22.04
N GLY A 288 1.27 -34.25 -21.86
CA GLY A 288 1.72 -35.60 -22.15
C GLY A 288 0.92 -36.57 -21.29
N GLY A 289 0.05 -37.34 -21.93
CA GLY A 289 -0.67 -38.42 -21.26
C GLY A 289 0.30 -39.50 -20.79
N GLU A 290 0.21 -39.83 -19.51
CA GLU A 290 0.40 -41.21 -19.05
C GLU A 290 -0.87 -42.01 -19.30
#